data_AF-A0A2G7LXZ4-F1
#
_entry.id   AF-A0A2G7LXZ4-F1
#
_cell.length_a   1.000
_cell.length_b   1.000
_cell.length_c   1.000
_cell.angle_alpha   90.00
_cell.angle_beta   90.00
_cell.angle_gamma   90.00
#
_symmetry.space_group_name_H-M   'P 1'
#
loop_
_entity.id
_entity.type
_entity.pdbx_description
1 polymer ?
#
loop_
_entity_poly.entity_id
_entity_poly.type
_entity_poly.pdbx_seq_one_letter_code
_entity_poly.pdbx_strand_id
1 'polypeptide(L)'
;MKITDLSIVFVLIFLPIFWVISHNTDNAQEAQYLSNRYKMALQTAVLDAGAVMHQNEKQNDEAGYDSTKFVKADKELALTTFTQTMALNMGIQDDPAAIRAMFNYIPAMVVLDYDGYYILANENEMTGDLEDSIRQVWSPKKPYTYSDSNGNSINFTLDGYVYAYDAGLGMWVEGFQKELASSTQIPLLQNAETFEQIRRSRIVTSVQEDLADVINRHNEFARRNGVSYTFTMPLISQEDWYNSINDTGLMAFIQGIPVGNQKINNYAIGGGRLVKKTAIVGGVDPVSGIKYYYPSTCNNGYRAEEVFTNAKQAAAQGYFEYNCSIN
;
A
#
# COMPACT_ATOMS: atom_id res chain seq x y z
N MET A 1 43.93 -52.29 -5.26
CA MET A 1 43.56 -51.41 -6.38
C MET A 1 44.65 -50.38 -6.56
N LYS A 2 45.05 -50.06 -7.79
CA LYS A 2 45.98 -48.96 -8.04
C LYS A 2 45.25 -47.65 -7.73
N ILE A 3 45.98 -46.62 -7.28
CA ILE A 3 45.41 -45.30 -6.98
C ILE A 3 44.63 -44.75 -8.19
N THR A 4 45.06 -45.08 -9.40
CA THR A 4 44.39 -44.74 -10.67
C THR A 4 42.99 -45.32 -10.78
N ASP A 5 42.76 -46.55 -10.30
CA ASP A 5 41.46 -47.22 -10.39
C ASP A 5 40.46 -46.55 -9.45
N LEU A 6 40.92 -46.12 -8.27
CA LEU A 6 40.12 -45.36 -7.31
C LEU A 6 39.74 -43.98 -7.86
N SER A 7 40.67 -43.30 -8.54
CA SER A 7 40.40 -42.00 -9.18
C SER A 7 39.36 -42.08 -10.30
N ILE A 8 39.39 -43.15 -11.10
CA ILE A 8 38.40 -43.36 -12.18
C ILE A 8 37.00 -43.56 -11.61
N VAL A 9 36.86 -44.40 -10.57
CA VAL A 9 35.58 -44.62 -9.88
C VAL A 9 35.07 -43.31 -9.24
N PHE A 10 35.96 -42.53 -8.63
CA PHE A 10 35.61 -41.23 -8.08
C PHE A 10 35.04 -40.28 -9.14
N VAL A 11 35.71 -40.13 -10.29
CA VAL A 11 35.23 -39.26 -11.37
C VAL A 11 33.89 -39.74 -11.92
N LEU A 12 33.69 -41.04 -12.11
CA LEU A 12 32.42 -41.61 -12.59
C LEU A 12 31.23 -41.32 -11.66
N ILE A 13 31.48 -41.27 -10.34
CA ILE A 13 30.42 -40.98 -9.35
C ILE A 13 30.21 -39.47 -9.22
N PHE A 14 31.29 -38.68 -9.11
CA PHE A 14 31.19 -37.26 -8.79
C PHE A 14 30.84 -36.37 -10.00
N LEU A 15 31.26 -36.73 -11.22
CA LEU A 15 30.95 -35.95 -12.42
C LEU A 15 29.44 -35.77 -12.67
N PRO A 16 28.58 -36.82 -12.63
CA PRO A 16 27.14 -36.64 -12.80
C PRO A 16 26.52 -35.84 -11.64
N ILE A 17 27.04 -35.99 -10.41
CA ILE A 17 26.57 -35.22 -9.24
C ILE A 17 26.88 -33.73 -9.42
N PHE A 18 28.11 -33.38 -9.82
CA PHE A 18 28.48 -31.99 -10.08
C PHE A 18 27.68 -31.37 -11.22
N TRP A 19 27.37 -32.15 -12.26
CA TRP A 19 26.54 -31.68 -13.37
C TRP A 19 25.12 -31.34 -12.92
N VAL A 20 24.47 -32.20 -12.12
CA VAL A 20 23.14 -31.94 -11.54
C VAL A 20 23.18 -30.72 -10.60
N ILE A 21 24.21 -30.61 -9.76
CA ILE A 21 24.37 -29.47 -8.85
C ILE A 21 24.54 -28.16 -9.64
N SER A 22 25.35 -28.16 -10.71
CA SER A 22 25.56 -26.98 -11.56
C SER A 22 24.24 -26.51 -12.16
N HIS A 23 23.49 -27.42 -12.79
CA HIS A 23 22.23 -27.08 -13.42
C HIS A 23 21.18 -26.55 -12.43
N ASN A 24 21.11 -27.14 -11.24
CA ASN A 24 20.26 -26.63 -10.17
C ASN A 24 20.70 -25.25 -9.67
N THR A 25 22.00 -24.98 -9.64
CA THR A 25 22.55 -23.69 -9.22
C THR A 25 22.23 -22.61 -10.26
N ASP A 26 22.38 -22.90 -11.54
CA ASP A 26 22.05 -21.96 -12.62
C ASP A 26 20.56 -21.61 -12.62
N ASN A 27 19.69 -22.63 -12.52
CA ASN A 27 18.24 -22.44 -12.42
C ASN A 27 17.85 -21.64 -11.17
N ALA A 28 18.54 -21.85 -10.04
CA ALA A 28 18.31 -21.09 -8.81
C ALA A 28 18.75 -19.63 -8.94
N GLN A 29 19.86 -19.36 -9.63
CA GLN A 29 20.32 -17.99 -9.89
C GLN A 29 19.35 -17.23 -10.79
N GLU A 30 18.89 -17.87 -11.87
CA GLU A 30 17.89 -17.27 -12.77
C GLU A 30 16.56 -17.01 -12.04
N ALA A 31 16.10 -17.96 -11.22
CA ALA A 31 14.92 -17.79 -10.39
C ALA A 31 15.04 -16.60 -9.43
N GLN A 32 16.20 -16.45 -8.79
CA GLN A 32 16.45 -15.32 -7.90
C GLN A 32 16.48 -13.99 -8.66
N TYR A 33 17.11 -13.95 -9.83
CA TYR A 33 17.16 -12.75 -10.67
C TYR A 33 15.75 -12.30 -11.11
N LEU A 34 14.95 -13.23 -11.62
CA LEU A 34 13.58 -12.96 -12.04
C LEU A 34 12.70 -12.56 -10.85
N SER A 35 12.80 -13.26 -9.72
CA SER A 35 12.07 -12.92 -8.50
C SER A 35 12.35 -11.48 -8.04
N ASN A 36 13.62 -11.08 -8.04
CA ASN A 36 14.00 -9.70 -7.71
C ASN A 36 13.43 -8.70 -8.72
N ARG A 37 13.48 -9.00 -10.03
CA ARG A 37 12.91 -8.14 -11.06
C ARG A 37 11.41 -7.92 -10.87
N TYR A 38 10.64 -9.00 -10.66
CA TYR A 38 9.21 -8.92 -10.39
C TYR A 38 8.91 -8.15 -9.10
N LYS A 39 9.68 -8.39 -8.03
CA LYS A 39 9.54 -7.68 -6.76
C LYS A 39 9.77 -6.17 -6.93
N MET A 40 10.81 -5.77 -7.65
CA MET A 40 11.12 -4.35 -7.89
C MET A 40 10.06 -3.69 -8.77
N ALA A 41 9.60 -4.37 -9.83
CA ALA A 41 8.52 -3.88 -10.68
C ALA A 41 7.23 -3.66 -9.88
N LEU A 42 6.84 -4.67 -9.09
CA LEU A 42 5.67 -4.62 -8.21
C LEU A 42 5.80 -3.48 -7.19
N GLN A 43 6.93 -3.38 -6.50
CA GLN A 43 7.16 -2.31 -5.51
C GLN A 43 7.06 -0.92 -6.15
N THR A 44 7.66 -0.73 -7.32
CA THR A 44 7.62 0.55 -8.04
C THR A 44 6.19 0.89 -8.45
N ALA A 45 5.47 -0.06 -9.02
CA ALA A 45 4.08 0.14 -9.46
C ALA A 45 3.14 0.50 -8.31
N VAL A 46 3.29 -0.14 -7.15
CA VAL A 46 2.44 0.18 -5.99
C VAL A 46 2.82 1.53 -5.38
N LEU A 47 4.10 1.92 -5.39
CA LEU A 47 4.54 3.26 -4.94
C LEU A 47 4.01 4.37 -5.86
N ASP A 48 4.13 4.20 -7.17
CA ASP A 48 3.64 5.18 -8.16
C ASP A 48 2.11 5.31 -8.09
N ALA A 49 1.41 4.18 -7.95
CA ALA A 49 -0.03 4.16 -7.73
C ALA A 49 -0.42 4.85 -6.41
N GLY A 50 0.29 4.58 -5.32
CA GLY A 50 0.08 5.27 -4.05
C GLY A 50 0.25 6.79 -4.19
N ALA A 51 1.28 7.25 -4.90
CA ALA A 51 1.57 8.67 -5.06
C ALA A 51 0.45 9.44 -5.78
N VAL A 52 -0.24 8.80 -6.73
CA VAL A 52 -1.38 9.42 -7.44
C VAL A 52 -2.70 9.33 -6.68
N MET A 53 -2.81 8.45 -5.66
CA MET A 53 -4.03 8.34 -4.86
C MET A 53 -4.38 9.62 -4.08
N HIS A 54 -3.40 10.51 -3.87
CA HIS A 54 -3.65 11.82 -3.25
C HIS A 54 -4.19 12.87 -4.22
N GLN A 55 -4.24 12.57 -5.52
CA GLN A 55 -4.85 13.42 -6.53
C GLN A 55 -6.36 13.14 -6.52
N ASN A 56 -7.14 14.09 -6.04
CA ASN A 56 -8.57 13.94 -5.79
C ASN A 56 -9.35 13.51 -7.06
N GLU A 57 -10.28 12.56 -6.89
CA GLU A 57 -11.23 12.09 -7.92
C GLU A 57 -12.11 13.24 -8.49
N LYS A 58 -12.24 14.36 -7.76
CA LYS A 58 -13.03 15.55 -8.18
C LYS A 58 -12.32 16.86 -7.87
N GLN A 59 -12.08 17.66 -8.91
CA GLN A 59 -11.50 19.01 -8.81
C GLN A 59 -12.41 20.04 -8.11
N ASN A 60 -13.68 19.71 -7.84
CA ASN A 60 -14.62 20.57 -7.11
C ASN A 60 -14.63 20.36 -5.59
N ASP A 61 -13.92 19.35 -5.07
CA ASP A 61 -13.77 19.08 -3.63
C ASP A 61 -12.40 19.61 -3.13
N GLU A 62 -11.92 20.72 -3.70
CA GLU A 62 -10.76 21.45 -3.16
C GLU A 62 -11.13 22.00 -1.78
N ALA A 63 -10.50 21.44 -0.75
CA ALA A 63 -10.62 21.90 0.62
C ALA A 63 -10.30 23.40 0.71
N GLY A 64 -11.33 24.21 0.88
CA GLY A 64 -11.19 25.58 1.34
C GLY A 64 -10.55 25.58 2.72
N TYR A 65 -9.37 26.21 2.81
CA TYR A 65 -8.61 26.73 3.96
C TYR A 65 -8.65 26.10 5.37
N ASP A 66 -9.36 25.00 5.66
CA ASP A 66 -9.39 24.42 7.01
C ASP A 66 -9.56 22.89 7.07
N SER A 67 -9.45 22.19 5.94
CA SER A 67 -9.61 20.72 5.94
C SER A 67 -8.74 19.98 4.93
N THR A 68 -7.43 20.09 5.11
CA THR A 68 -6.42 19.41 4.28
C THR A 68 -6.38 17.87 4.40
N LYS A 69 -7.45 17.22 4.86
CA LYS A 69 -7.46 15.78 5.20
C LYS A 69 -8.60 14.95 4.59
N PHE A 70 -9.51 15.56 3.82
CA PHE A 70 -10.61 14.85 3.14
C PHE A 70 -10.25 14.44 1.71
N VAL A 71 -9.09 13.83 1.51
CA VAL A 71 -8.64 13.34 0.20
C VAL A 71 -9.20 11.93 0.01
N LYS A 72 -10.27 11.78 -0.78
CA LYS A 72 -10.75 10.47 -1.21
C LYS A 72 -9.76 9.89 -2.22
N ALA A 73 -9.30 8.67 -1.97
CA ALA A 73 -8.35 8.03 -2.86
C ALA A 73 -8.96 7.72 -4.24
N ASP A 74 -8.33 8.21 -5.32
CA ASP A 74 -8.70 7.82 -6.68
C ASP A 74 -8.16 6.42 -7.00
N LYS A 75 -8.97 5.41 -6.66
CA LYS A 75 -8.67 3.98 -6.90
C LYS A 75 -8.52 3.62 -8.38
N GLU A 76 -9.19 4.33 -9.30
CA GLU A 76 -9.14 4.02 -10.73
C GLU A 76 -7.86 4.59 -11.36
N LEU A 77 -7.49 5.81 -10.97
CA LEU A 77 -6.20 6.40 -11.33
C LEU A 77 -5.04 5.57 -10.76
N ALA A 78 -5.17 5.09 -9.52
CA ALA A 78 -4.19 4.20 -8.90
C ALA A 78 -4.03 2.88 -9.68
N LEU A 79 -5.14 2.24 -10.07
CA LEU A 79 -5.12 1.02 -10.88
C LEU A 79 -4.49 1.26 -12.25
N THR A 80 -4.84 2.36 -12.89
CA THR A 80 -4.29 2.72 -14.21
C THR A 80 -2.78 2.94 -14.13
N THR A 81 -2.33 3.71 -13.13
CA THR A 81 -0.91 4.00 -12.89
C THR A 81 -0.12 2.75 -12.52
N PHE A 82 -0.69 1.89 -11.66
CA PHE A 82 -0.12 0.58 -11.33
C PHE A 82 0.08 -0.26 -12.60
N THR A 83 -0.96 -0.35 -13.43
CA THR A 83 -0.95 -1.16 -14.66
C THR A 83 0.11 -0.66 -15.64
N GLN A 84 0.16 0.65 -15.87
CA GLN A 84 1.15 1.27 -16.75
C GLN A 84 2.58 1.01 -16.24
N THR A 85 2.82 1.24 -14.95
CA THR A 85 4.15 1.06 -14.36
C THR A 85 4.60 -0.40 -14.41
N MET A 86 3.71 -1.35 -14.11
CA MET A 86 3.98 -2.77 -14.28
C MET A 86 4.29 -3.11 -15.74
N ALA A 87 3.47 -2.64 -16.68
CA ALA A 87 3.63 -2.93 -18.09
C ALA A 87 4.95 -2.40 -18.66
N LEU A 88 5.36 -1.20 -18.25
CA LEU A 88 6.65 -0.60 -18.58
C LEU A 88 7.81 -1.44 -18.03
N ASN A 89 7.79 -1.80 -16.74
CA ASN A 89 8.85 -2.58 -16.11
C ASN A 89 8.99 -4.01 -16.67
N MET A 90 7.86 -4.59 -17.11
CA MET A 90 7.80 -5.90 -17.74
C MET A 90 8.08 -5.86 -19.25
N GLY A 91 8.07 -4.67 -19.87
CA GLY A 91 8.25 -4.52 -21.32
C GLY A 91 7.07 -5.03 -22.15
N ILE A 92 5.85 -4.97 -21.59
CA ILE A 92 4.60 -5.47 -22.20
C ILE A 92 3.60 -4.33 -22.50
N GLN A 93 4.04 -3.08 -22.45
CA GLN A 93 3.19 -1.88 -22.61
C GLN A 93 2.39 -1.86 -23.93
N ASP A 94 2.93 -2.45 -25.00
CA ASP A 94 2.32 -2.48 -26.33
C ASP A 94 1.54 -3.78 -26.59
N ASP A 95 1.41 -4.66 -25.59
CA ASP A 95 0.70 -5.94 -25.66
C ASP A 95 -0.47 -6.01 -24.65
N PRO A 96 -1.69 -5.62 -25.08
CA PRO A 96 -2.88 -5.69 -24.23
C PRO A 96 -3.27 -7.11 -23.79
N ALA A 97 -2.84 -8.15 -24.52
CA ALA A 97 -3.08 -9.53 -24.11
C ALA A 97 -2.14 -9.93 -22.97
N ALA A 98 -0.86 -9.55 -23.05
CA ALA A 98 0.10 -9.76 -21.97
C ALA A 98 -0.26 -8.97 -20.70
N ILE A 99 -0.75 -7.73 -20.82
CA ILE A 99 -1.23 -6.94 -19.68
C ILE A 99 -2.41 -7.63 -18.99
N ARG A 100 -3.37 -8.16 -19.75
CA ARG A 100 -4.48 -8.95 -19.19
C ARG A 100 -3.98 -10.24 -18.54
N ALA A 101 -3.04 -10.93 -19.17
CA ALA A 101 -2.46 -12.16 -18.62
C ALA A 101 -1.69 -11.92 -17.31
N MET A 102 -1.04 -10.76 -17.15
CA MET A 102 -0.37 -10.37 -15.90
C MET A 102 -1.34 -10.40 -14.70
N PHE A 103 -2.57 -9.93 -14.89
CA PHE A 103 -3.58 -9.93 -13.83
C PHE A 103 -4.06 -11.32 -13.41
N ASN A 104 -3.82 -12.37 -14.20
CA ASN A 104 -4.07 -13.75 -13.77
C ASN A 104 -3.15 -14.18 -12.62
N TYR A 105 -2.00 -13.52 -12.47
CA TYR A 105 -1.06 -13.76 -11.38
C TYR A 105 -1.26 -12.80 -10.20
N ILE A 106 -2.25 -11.91 -10.28
CA ILE A 106 -2.62 -10.95 -9.24
C ILE A 106 -4.01 -11.31 -8.73
N PRO A 107 -4.13 -12.19 -7.70
CA PRO A 107 -5.44 -12.67 -7.25
C PRO A 107 -6.32 -11.55 -6.67
N ALA A 108 -5.70 -10.53 -6.07
CA ALA A 108 -6.39 -9.39 -5.50
C ALA A 108 -5.46 -8.18 -5.37
N MET A 109 -6.04 -6.98 -5.33
CA MET A 109 -5.39 -5.75 -4.91
C MET A 109 -6.26 -5.03 -3.89
N VAL A 110 -5.63 -4.38 -2.91
CA VAL A 110 -6.33 -3.65 -1.85
C VAL A 110 -5.96 -2.19 -1.92
N VAL A 111 -6.97 -1.33 -2.01
CA VAL A 111 -6.81 0.13 -1.84
C VAL A 111 -7.27 0.49 -0.45
N LEU A 112 -6.32 0.92 0.39
CA LEU A 112 -6.59 1.52 1.69
C LEU A 112 -6.94 2.99 1.49
N ASP A 113 -8.14 3.35 1.92
CA ASP A 113 -8.66 4.71 1.95
C ASP A 113 -8.81 5.18 3.41
N TYR A 114 -9.15 6.45 3.60
CA TYR A 114 -9.13 7.11 4.91
C TYR A 114 -10.07 6.48 5.95
N ASP A 115 -11.28 6.10 5.56
CA ASP A 115 -12.39 5.60 6.39
C ASP A 115 -12.85 4.18 5.97
N GLY A 116 -12.12 3.54 5.07
CA GLY A 116 -12.39 2.18 4.62
C GLY A 116 -11.43 1.73 3.54
N TYR A 117 -11.76 0.63 2.87
CA TYR A 117 -10.91 0.06 1.83
C TYR A 117 -11.74 -0.56 0.70
N TYR A 118 -11.08 -0.77 -0.42
CA TYR A 118 -11.62 -1.44 -1.59
C TYR A 118 -10.74 -2.65 -1.91
N ILE A 119 -11.34 -3.73 -2.40
CA ILE A 119 -10.61 -4.87 -2.95
C ILE A 119 -10.97 -5.03 -4.42
N LEU A 120 -9.95 -5.02 -5.29
CA LEU A 120 -10.11 -5.45 -6.68
C LEU A 120 -9.91 -6.96 -6.73
N ALA A 121 -10.89 -7.66 -7.30
CA ALA A 121 -10.83 -9.09 -7.50
C ALA A 121 -11.49 -9.48 -8.83
N ASN A 122 -11.20 -10.68 -9.31
CA ASN A 122 -11.97 -11.28 -10.40
C ASN A 122 -13.34 -11.71 -9.87
N GLU A 123 -14.40 -11.21 -10.51
CA GLU A 123 -15.78 -11.58 -10.20
C GLU A 123 -16.45 -12.12 -11.48
N ASN A 124 -17.39 -13.06 -11.30
CA ASN A 124 -18.15 -13.63 -12.40
C ASN A 124 -19.33 -12.70 -12.73
N GLU A 125 -19.45 -12.27 -13.98
CA GLU A 125 -20.66 -11.59 -14.43
C GLU A 125 -21.71 -12.65 -14.76
N MET A 126 -22.78 -12.74 -13.95
CA MET A 126 -23.99 -13.48 -14.33
C MET A 126 -24.73 -12.69 -15.41
N THR A 127 -24.12 -12.62 -16.59
CA THR A 127 -24.82 -12.20 -17.79
C THR A 127 -25.79 -13.33 -18.12
N GLY A 128 -27.05 -13.04 -18.44
CA GLY A 128 -28.08 -14.06 -18.70
C GLY A 128 -27.81 -15.00 -19.90
N ASP A 129 -26.61 -14.93 -20.49
CA ASP A 129 -26.10 -15.81 -21.53
C ASP A 129 -25.01 -16.73 -20.95
N LEU A 130 -24.94 -17.96 -21.46
CA LEU A 130 -24.10 -19.08 -21.01
C LEU A 130 -22.56 -18.85 -21.02
N GLU A 131 -22.11 -17.61 -21.18
CA GLU A 131 -20.71 -17.23 -21.18
C GLU A 131 -20.40 -16.42 -19.91
N ASP A 132 -19.86 -17.11 -18.90
CA ASP A 132 -19.26 -16.49 -17.72
C ASP A 132 -18.10 -15.59 -18.17
N SER A 133 -18.39 -14.30 -18.41
CA SER A 133 -17.33 -13.32 -18.68
C SER A 133 -16.74 -12.87 -17.33
N ILE A 134 -15.43 -13.08 -17.16
CA ILE A 134 -14.71 -12.69 -15.94
C ILE A 134 -14.13 -11.30 -16.14
N ARG A 135 -14.41 -10.42 -15.19
CA ARG A 135 -13.81 -9.10 -15.14
C ARG A 135 -13.33 -8.77 -13.75
N GLN A 136 -12.32 -7.92 -13.68
CA GLN A 136 -11.88 -7.35 -12.42
C GLN A 136 -12.88 -6.28 -11.98
N VAL A 137 -13.39 -6.41 -10.76
CA VAL A 137 -14.39 -5.50 -10.19
C VAL A 137 -13.92 -5.05 -8.82
N TRP A 138 -14.08 -3.76 -8.54
CA TRP A 138 -13.91 -3.22 -7.21
C TRP A 138 -15.07 -3.64 -6.32
N SER A 139 -14.76 -4.13 -5.12
CA SER A 139 -15.76 -4.26 -4.08
C SER A 139 -16.39 -2.90 -3.76
N PRO A 140 -17.62 -2.87 -3.21
CA PRO A 140 -18.08 -1.70 -2.48
C PRO A 140 -17.05 -1.29 -1.42
N LYS A 141 -17.02 0.00 -1.07
CA LYS A 141 -16.17 0.49 0.02
C LYS A 141 -16.56 -0.21 1.32
N LYS A 142 -15.61 -0.88 1.95
CA LYS A 142 -15.83 -1.55 3.23
C LYS A 142 -15.28 -0.67 4.35
N PRO A 143 -16.11 -0.24 5.32
CA PRO A 143 -15.66 0.59 6.43
C PRO A 143 -14.84 -0.24 7.44
N TYR A 144 -13.98 0.45 8.19
CA TYR A 144 -13.24 -0.17 9.29
C TYR A 144 -14.11 -0.26 10.55
N THR A 145 -14.81 -1.38 10.74
CA THR A 145 -15.84 -1.50 11.78
C THR A 145 -15.37 -2.28 13.02
N TYR A 146 -15.84 -1.80 14.16
CA TYR A 146 -15.77 -2.49 15.44
C TYR A 146 -17.12 -2.39 16.14
N SER A 147 -17.54 -3.48 16.76
CA SER A 147 -18.71 -3.51 17.61
C SER A 147 -18.36 -4.19 18.92
N ASP A 148 -18.86 -3.67 20.03
CA ASP A 148 -18.66 -4.26 21.35
C ASP A 148 -19.90 -5.06 21.82
N SER A 149 -19.76 -5.76 22.95
CA SER A 149 -20.84 -6.54 23.56
C SER A 149 -21.98 -5.67 24.11
N ASN A 150 -21.74 -4.38 24.32
CA ASN A 150 -22.71 -3.43 24.85
C ASN A 150 -23.59 -2.84 23.75
N GLY A 151 -23.35 -3.20 22.49
CA GLY A 151 -24.09 -2.71 21.32
C GLY A 151 -23.54 -1.43 20.73
N ASN A 152 -22.39 -0.94 21.20
CA ASN A 152 -21.72 0.20 20.57
C ASN A 152 -21.12 -0.24 19.24
N SER A 153 -21.13 0.66 18.26
CA SER A 153 -20.50 0.45 16.96
C SER A 153 -19.59 1.61 16.62
N ILE A 154 -18.40 1.35 16.10
CA ILE A 154 -17.38 2.35 15.82
C ILE A 154 -16.84 2.09 14.42
N ASN A 155 -16.91 3.11 13.57
CA ASN A 155 -16.19 3.17 12.31
C ASN A 155 -14.91 3.95 12.55
N PHE A 156 -13.77 3.28 12.38
CA PHE A 156 -12.47 3.89 12.49
C PHE A 156 -12.08 4.59 11.19
N THR A 157 -11.19 5.56 11.33
CA THR A 157 -10.39 6.12 10.23
C THR A 157 -8.90 5.84 10.46
N LEU A 158 -8.08 6.09 9.45
CA LEU A 158 -6.63 5.91 9.54
C LEU A 158 -5.96 6.86 10.55
N ASP A 159 -6.55 8.01 10.84
CA ASP A 159 -5.95 9.05 11.70
C ASP A 159 -6.49 9.13 13.14
N GLY A 160 -7.43 8.25 13.49
CA GLY A 160 -8.03 8.19 14.83
C GLY A 160 -9.29 9.04 15.01
N TYR A 161 -9.79 9.70 13.96
CA TYR A 161 -11.16 10.19 13.93
C TYR A 161 -12.13 8.99 13.88
N VAL A 162 -13.29 9.09 14.53
CA VAL A 162 -14.27 8.00 14.57
C VAL A 162 -15.67 8.49 14.32
N TYR A 163 -16.50 7.61 13.74
CA TYR A 163 -17.95 7.73 13.74
C TYR A 163 -18.49 6.60 14.60
N ALA A 164 -19.10 6.91 15.73
CA ALA A 164 -19.51 5.92 16.70
C ALA A 164 -20.98 6.05 17.08
N TYR A 165 -21.63 4.91 17.30
CA TYR A 165 -22.93 4.81 17.93
C TYR A 165 -22.74 4.43 19.40
N ASP A 166 -23.16 5.31 20.31
CA ASP A 166 -23.20 5.05 21.74
C ASP A 166 -24.57 4.46 22.09
N ALA A 167 -24.59 3.17 22.43
CA ALA A 167 -25.80 2.46 22.81
C ALA A 167 -26.33 2.86 24.20
N GLY A 168 -25.45 3.36 25.08
CA GLY A 168 -25.85 3.85 26.40
C GLY A 168 -26.62 5.17 26.33
N LEU A 169 -26.23 6.04 25.40
CA LEU A 169 -26.89 7.33 25.14
C LEU A 169 -27.90 7.30 23.99
N GLY A 170 -27.88 6.24 23.17
CA GLY A 170 -28.77 6.07 22.02
C GLY A 170 -28.50 7.05 20.87
N MET A 171 -27.28 7.56 20.73
CA MET A 171 -26.94 8.62 19.77
C MET A 171 -25.66 8.32 18.98
N TRP A 172 -25.60 8.92 17.79
CA TRP A 172 -24.38 8.95 16.98
C TRP A 172 -23.50 10.12 17.41
N VAL A 173 -22.19 9.86 17.50
CA VAL A 173 -21.15 10.82 17.85
C VAL A 173 -20.00 10.69 16.86
N GLU A 174 -19.33 11.81 16.59
CA GLU A 174 -18.17 11.86 15.70
C GLU A 174 -17.12 12.81 16.28
N GLY A 175 -15.84 12.51 16.05
CA GLY A 175 -14.75 13.30 16.60
C GLY A 175 -13.47 12.49 16.77
N PHE A 176 -12.41 13.15 17.25
CA PHE A 176 -11.21 12.44 17.66
C PHE A 176 -11.44 11.72 18.99
N GLN A 177 -10.78 10.57 19.19
CA GLN A 177 -10.90 9.80 20.42
C GLN A 177 -10.71 10.65 21.69
N LYS A 178 -9.74 11.59 21.69
CA LYS A 178 -9.47 12.46 22.84
C LYS A 178 -10.62 13.39 23.20
N GLU A 179 -11.37 13.84 22.20
CA GLU A 179 -12.52 14.74 22.38
C GLU A 179 -13.74 13.94 22.87
N LEU A 180 -13.93 12.74 22.32
CA LEU A 180 -15.05 11.86 22.63
C LEU A 180 -14.92 11.12 23.96
N ALA A 181 -13.70 10.96 24.49
CA ALA A 181 -13.48 10.28 25.77
C ALA A 181 -14.30 10.92 26.91
N SER A 182 -14.46 12.25 26.91
CA SER A 182 -15.19 12.96 27.97
C SER A 182 -16.71 13.01 27.76
N SER A 183 -17.20 12.74 26.55
CA SER A 183 -18.60 12.94 26.16
C SER A 183 -19.36 11.65 25.84
N THR A 184 -18.70 10.49 25.88
CA THR A 184 -19.27 9.19 25.50
C THR A 184 -19.15 8.17 26.64
N GLN A 185 -20.02 7.17 26.65
CA GLN A 185 -19.96 6.02 27.56
C GLN A 185 -19.30 4.78 26.93
N ILE A 186 -18.77 4.92 25.71
CA ILE A 186 -18.11 3.85 24.96
C ILE A 186 -16.77 3.50 25.64
N PRO A 187 -16.60 2.28 26.20
CA PRO A 187 -15.40 1.93 26.97
C PRO A 187 -14.11 2.04 26.15
N LEU A 188 -14.16 1.69 24.86
CA LEU A 188 -13.00 1.74 23.98
C LEU A 188 -12.45 3.16 23.80
N LEU A 189 -13.32 4.18 23.84
CA LEU A 189 -12.91 5.58 23.67
C LEU A 189 -12.30 6.18 24.95
N GLN A 190 -12.36 5.49 26.09
CA GLN A 190 -11.86 6.00 27.37
C GLN A 190 -10.34 5.85 27.53
N ASN A 191 -9.72 4.88 26.85
CA ASN A 191 -8.28 4.63 26.93
C ASN A 191 -7.63 4.79 25.55
N ALA A 192 -6.79 5.82 25.40
CA ALA A 192 -6.16 6.14 24.12
C ALA A 192 -5.19 5.05 23.62
N GLU A 193 -4.48 4.36 24.51
CA GLU A 193 -3.54 3.29 24.13
C GLU A 193 -4.30 2.05 23.65
N THR A 194 -5.31 1.62 24.40
CA THR A 194 -6.17 0.49 24.01
C THR A 194 -6.96 0.79 22.74
N PHE A 195 -7.45 2.03 22.59
CA PHE A 195 -8.07 2.50 21.36
C PHE A 195 -7.16 2.33 20.15
N GLU A 196 -5.92 2.84 20.21
CA GLU A 196 -4.99 2.75 19.10
C GLU A 196 -4.62 1.30 18.76
N GLN A 197 -4.42 0.46 19.77
CA GLN A 197 -4.15 -0.97 19.57
C GLN A 197 -5.30 -1.68 18.87
N ILE A 198 -6.54 -1.46 19.35
CA ILE A 198 -7.73 -2.08 18.75
C ILE A 198 -8.00 -1.51 17.36
N ARG A 199 -7.88 -0.20 17.17
CA ARG A 199 -8.03 0.45 15.86
C ARG A 199 -7.10 -0.18 14.83
N ARG A 200 -5.79 -0.22 15.12
CA ARG A 200 -4.78 -0.81 14.23
C ARG A 200 -5.06 -2.29 13.97
N SER A 201 -5.34 -3.06 15.02
CA SER A 201 -5.65 -4.48 14.89
C SER A 201 -6.89 -4.73 14.04
N ARG A 202 -7.98 -3.97 14.24
CA ARG A 202 -9.24 -4.15 13.52
C ARG A 202 -9.12 -3.76 12.05
N ILE A 203 -8.47 -2.63 11.74
CA ILE A 203 -8.19 -2.23 10.35
C ILE A 203 -7.45 -3.35 9.63
N VAL A 204 -6.37 -3.86 10.22
CA VAL A 204 -5.56 -4.95 9.63
C VAL A 204 -6.40 -6.22 9.49
N THR A 205 -7.02 -6.71 10.57
CA THR A 205 -7.75 -7.97 10.56
C THR A 205 -8.93 -7.94 9.59
N SER A 206 -9.67 -6.85 9.48
CA SER A 206 -10.77 -6.72 8.51
C SER A 206 -10.27 -6.88 7.06
N VAL A 207 -9.18 -6.20 6.71
CA VAL A 207 -8.57 -6.34 5.37
C VAL A 207 -8.07 -7.78 5.15
N GLN A 208 -7.48 -8.38 6.18
CA GLN A 208 -6.95 -9.74 6.10
C GLN A 208 -8.03 -10.80 5.87
N GLU A 209 -9.12 -10.74 6.63
CA GLU A 209 -10.27 -11.65 6.52
C GLU A 209 -10.89 -11.57 5.12
N ASP A 210 -11.17 -10.36 4.64
CA ASP A 210 -11.76 -10.15 3.32
C ASP A 210 -10.84 -10.55 2.17
N LEU A 211 -9.54 -10.30 2.32
CA LEU A 211 -8.55 -10.73 1.34
C LEU A 211 -8.46 -12.25 1.28
N ALA A 212 -8.52 -12.93 2.42
CA ALA A 212 -8.55 -14.39 2.48
C ALA A 212 -9.79 -14.95 1.76
N ASP A 213 -10.95 -14.35 1.97
CA ASP A 213 -12.19 -14.73 1.28
C ASP A 213 -12.09 -14.53 -0.24
N VAL A 214 -11.51 -13.41 -0.68
CA VAL A 214 -11.28 -13.15 -2.11
C VAL A 214 -10.32 -14.15 -2.72
N ILE A 215 -9.20 -14.46 -2.04
CA ILE A 215 -8.22 -15.46 -2.50
C ILE A 215 -8.87 -16.85 -2.58
N ASN A 216 -9.73 -17.20 -1.61
CA ASN A 216 -10.46 -18.46 -1.63
C ASN A 216 -11.38 -18.57 -2.86
N ARG A 217 -12.15 -17.51 -3.18
CA ARG A 217 -12.97 -17.47 -4.41
C ARG A 217 -12.11 -17.54 -5.67
N HIS A 218 -10.98 -16.84 -5.69
CA HIS A 218 -10.03 -16.89 -6.81
C HIS A 218 -9.48 -18.33 -7.02
N ASN A 219 -9.21 -19.07 -5.95
CA ASN A 219 -8.78 -20.47 -6.05
C ASN A 219 -9.84 -21.40 -6.65
N GLU A 220 -11.12 -21.19 -6.32
CA GLU A 220 -12.22 -21.93 -6.94
C GLU A 220 -12.26 -21.69 -8.45
N PHE A 221 -12.09 -20.43 -8.86
CA PHE A 221 -12.01 -20.04 -10.26
C PHE A 221 -10.79 -20.65 -10.96
N ALA A 222 -9.60 -20.50 -10.37
CA ALA A 222 -8.35 -21.02 -10.91
C ALA A 222 -8.45 -22.54 -11.17
N ARG A 223 -9.02 -23.28 -10.21
CA ARG A 223 -9.24 -24.73 -10.32
C ARG A 223 -10.17 -25.11 -11.47
N ARG A 224 -11.26 -24.36 -11.68
CA ARG A 224 -12.19 -24.58 -12.81
C ARG A 224 -11.52 -24.37 -14.17
N ASN A 225 -10.54 -23.47 -14.23
CA ASN A 225 -9.79 -23.13 -15.45
C ASN A 225 -8.51 -23.95 -15.62
N GLY A 226 -8.35 -25.06 -14.88
CA GLY A 226 -7.21 -25.96 -15.02
C GLY A 226 -5.90 -25.45 -14.41
N VAL A 227 -5.93 -24.38 -13.62
CA VAL A 227 -4.75 -23.89 -12.88
C VAL A 227 -4.52 -24.79 -11.66
N SER A 228 -3.35 -25.44 -11.62
CA SER A 228 -2.95 -26.34 -10.53
C SER A 228 -2.32 -25.64 -9.33
N TYR A 229 -2.13 -24.33 -9.41
CA TYR A 229 -1.57 -23.52 -8.34
C TYR A 229 -2.67 -23.06 -7.36
N THR A 230 -2.39 -23.18 -6.07
CA THR A 230 -3.24 -22.66 -4.99
C THR A 230 -2.64 -21.36 -4.47
N PHE A 231 -3.37 -20.27 -4.66
CA PHE A 231 -3.06 -18.96 -4.13
C PHE A 231 -3.29 -18.95 -2.62
N THR A 232 -2.41 -18.32 -1.87
CA THR A 232 -2.53 -18.25 -0.40
C THR A 232 -2.32 -16.82 0.08
N MET A 233 -2.78 -16.53 1.29
CA MET A 233 -2.47 -15.25 1.91
C MET A 233 -0.94 -15.14 2.14
N PRO A 234 -0.28 -14.08 1.67
CA PRO A 234 1.14 -13.90 1.93
C PRO A 234 1.39 -13.60 3.40
N LEU A 235 2.52 -14.08 3.91
CA LEU A 235 2.98 -13.75 5.25
C LEU A 235 3.56 -12.32 5.24
N ILE A 236 2.81 -11.38 5.79
CA ILE A 236 3.19 -9.98 5.93
C ILE A 236 3.46 -9.72 7.42
N SER A 237 4.56 -9.04 7.73
CA SER A 237 4.91 -8.75 9.12
C SER A 237 3.90 -7.77 9.75
N GLN A 238 3.75 -7.82 11.07
CA GLN A 238 2.88 -6.88 11.78
C GLN A 238 3.36 -5.43 11.60
N GLU A 239 4.67 -5.22 11.49
CA GLU A 239 5.27 -3.91 11.21
C GLU A 239 4.85 -3.38 9.83
N ASP A 240 4.94 -4.20 8.79
CA ASP A 240 4.54 -3.80 7.43
C ASP A 240 3.04 -3.48 7.35
N TRP A 241 2.21 -4.27 8.03
CA TRP A 241 0.78 -3.98 8.17
C TRP A 241 0.50 -2.69 8.91
N TYR A 242 1.22 -2.42 10.00
CA TYR A 242 1.03 -1.18 10.77
C TYR A 242 1.57 0.05 10.04
N ASN A 243 2.59 -0.13 9.21
CA ASN A 243 3.10 0.92 8.35
C ASN A 243 2.13 1.22 7.19
N SER A 244 1.44 0.20 6.66
CA SER A 244 0.50 0.39 5.54
C SER A 244 -0.77 1.15 5.91
N ILE A 245 -1.22 1.07 7.17
CA ILE A 245 -2.45 1.71 7.64
C ILE A 245 -2.24 3.12 8.21
N ASN A 246 -1.02 3.65 8.17
CA ASN A 246 -0.76 5.03 8.63
C ASN A 246 -1.26 6.08 7.64
N ASP A 247 -1.42 5.71 6.36
CA ASP A 247 -1.82 6.59 5.28
C ASP A 247 -2.62 5.79 4.23
N THR A 248 -3.29 6.49 3.31
CA THR A 248 -3.91 5.83 2.15
C THR A 248 -2.85 5.19 1.27
N GLY A 249 -3.17 4.06 0.64
CA GLY A 249 -2.19 3.33 -0.15
C GLY A 249 -2.75 2.12 -0.89
N LEU A 250 -1.90 1.54 -1.73
CA LEU A 250 -2.22 0.33 -2.49
C LEU A 250 -1.42 -0.85 -1.94
N MET A 251 -2.01 -2.03 -1.97
CA MET A 251 -1.35 -3.31 -1.74
C MET A 251 -1.68 -4.24 -2.90
N ALA A 252 -0.66 -4.90 -3.43
CA ALA A 252 -0.81 -5.85 -4.52
C ALA A 252 0.00 -7.12 -4.25
N PHE A 253 -0.56 -8.24 -4.69
CA PHE A 253 0.00 -9.57 -4.46
C PHE A 253 0.24 -10.24 -5.81
N ILE A 254 1.46 -10.71 -6.06
CA ILE A 254 1.78 -11.52 -7.23
C ILE A 254 2.06 -12.94 -6.75
N GLN A 255 1.41 -13.93 -7.35
CA GLN A 255 1.56 -15.32 -6.94
C GLN A 255 1.50 -16.28 -8.12
N GLY A 256 2.24 -17.39 -8.01
CA GLY A 256 2.14 -18.51 -8.94
C GLY A 256 2.87 -18.31 -10.28
N ILE A 257 3.75 -17.30 -10.40
CA ILE A 257 4.56 -17.13 -11.62
C ILE A 257 5.60 -18.26 -11.68
N PRO A 258 5.60 -19.13 -12.71
CA PRO A 258 6.55 -20.22 -12.82
C PRO A 258 7.93 -19.71 -13.26
N VAL A 259 8.98 -20.06 -12.51
CA VAL A 259 10.37 -19.80 -12.90
C VAL A 259 11.25 -21.00 -12.61
N GLY A 260 11.71 -21.66 -13.68
CA GLY A 260 12.39 -22.95 -13.58
C GLY A 260 11.53 -23.97 -12.85
N ASN A 261 12.08 -24.55 -11.78
CA ASN A 261 11.37 -25.50 -10.90
C ASN A 261 10.68 -24.85 -9.70
N GLN A 262 10.67 -23.52 -9.62
CA GLN A 262 10.13 -22.75 -8.50
C GLN A 262 8.97 -21.86 -8.95
N LYS A 263 8.22 -21.33 -7.99
CA LYS A 263 7.15 -20.36 -8.22
C LYS A 263 7.44 -19.09 -7.43
N ILE A 264 7.25 -17.94 -8.05
CA ILE A 264 7.45 -16.64 -7.42
C ILE A 264 6.13 -16.20 -6.79
N ASN A 265 6.20 -15.87 -5.50
CA ASN A 265 5.13 -15.24 -4.73
C ASN A 265 5.73 -14.03 -4.02
N ASN A 266 5.20 -12.85 -4.32
CA ASN A 266 5.66 -11.58 -3.78
C ASN A 266 4.45 -10.72 -3.41
N TYR A 267 4.68 -9.77 -2.51
CA TYR A 267 3.74 -8.71 -2.21
C TYR A 267 4.47 -7.39 -2.21
N ALA A 268 3.75 -6.30 -2.45
CA ALA A 268 4.24 -4.97 -2.20
C ALA A 268 3.14 -4.09 -1.61
N ILE A 269 3.59 -3.11 -0.86
CA ILE A 269 2.77 -2.08 -0.23
C ILE A 269 3.38 -0.74 -0.65
N GLY A 270 2.52 0.17 -1.11
CA GLY A 270 2.91 1.52 -1.48
C GLY A 270 1.96 2.49 -0.81
N GLY A 271 2.45 3.16 0.22
CA GLY A 271 1.74 4.26 0.86
C GLY A 271 1.78 5.48 -0.03
N GLY A 272 0.66 6.19 -0.11
CA GLY A 272 0.53 7.39 -0.93
C GLY A 272 1.17 8.62 -0.34
N ARG A 273 1.70 8.56 0.89
CA ARG A 273 2.29 9.70 1.58
C ARG A 273 3.31 10.39 0.67
N LEU A 274 2.87 11.45 0.00
CA LEU A 274 3.74 12.52 -0.40
C LEU A 274 4.36 12.99 0.91
N VAL A 275 5.65 12.69 1.09
CA VAL A 275 6.45 13.43 2.05
C VAL A 275 6.30 14.89 1.62
N LYS A 276 5.34 15.61 2.22
CA LYS A 276 5.24 17.05 2.10
C LYS A 276 6.60 17.54 2.57
N LYS A 277 7.47 17.85 1.61
CA LYS A 277 8.72 18.53 1.93
C LYS A 277 8.30 19.75 2.73
N THR A 278 8.82 19.89 3.94
CA THR A 278 8.50 21.02 4.80
C THR A 278 8.64 22.28 3.96
N ALA A 279 7.53 23.00 3.79
CA ALA A 279 7.51 24.16 2.92
C ALA A 279 8.55 25.15 3.42
N ILE A 280 9.34 25.70 2.51
CA ILE A 280 10.36 26.68 2.89
C ILE A 280 9.72 28.04 2.80
N VAL A 281 9.64 28.74 3.92
CA VAL A 281 9.04 30.06 4.02
C VAL A 281 10.15 31.10 3.92
N GLY A 282 9.95 32.10 3.06
CA GLY A 282 10.72 33.32 3.01
C GLY A 282 10.09 34.39 3.89
N GLY A 283 10.82 34.92 4.85
CA GLY A 283 10.41 36.03 5.71
C GLY A 283 11.45 37.14 5.73
N VAL A 284 11.03 38.32 6.18
CA VAL A 284 11.92 39.49 6.32
C VAL A 284 12.08 39.82 7.79
N ASP A 285 13.33 40.00 8.21
CA ASP A 285 13.64 40.49 9.54
C ASP A 285 13.19 41.98 9.65
N PRO A 286 12.26 42.31 10.56
CA PRO A 286 11.75 43.67 10.72
C PRO A 286 12.80 44.67 11.20
N VAL A 287 13.93 44.21 11.78
CA VAL A 287 14.99 45.08 12.30
C VAL A 287 16.06 45.35 11.26
N SER A 288 16.58 44.30 10.61
CA SER A 288 17.67 44.41 9.64
C SER A 288 17.22 44.57 8.18
N GLY A 289 15.96 44.24 7.87
CA GLY A 289 15.44 44.19 6.50
C GLY A 289 16.02 43.04 5.66
N ILE A 290 16.77 42.12 6.28
CA ILE A 290 17.38 40.99 5.58
C ILE A 290 16.32 39.91 5.32
N LYS A 291 16.34 39.38 4.10
CA LYS A 291 15.48 38.29 3.66
C LYS A 291 16.06 36.95 4.09
N TYR A 292 15.27 36.16 4.81
CA TYR A 292 15.65 34.84 5.30
C TYR A 292 14.68 33.76 4.84
N TYR A 293 15.18 32.59 4.48
CA TYR A 293 14.36 31.40 4.28
C TYR A 293 14.55 30.41 5.42
N TYR A 294 13.48 29.71 5.79
CA TYR A 294 13.47 28.72 6.87
C TYR A 294 12.37 27.67 6.63
N PRO A 295 12.49 26.47 7.20
CA PRO A 295 11.39 25.50 7.20
C PRO A 295 10.16 26.07 7.90
N SER A 296 8.95 25.79 7.41
CA SER A 296 7.68 26.25 8.00
C SER A 296 7.45 25.80 9.45
N THR A 297 8.23 24.83 9.94
CA THR A 297 8.22 24.35 11.33
C THR A 297 9.05 25.22 12.28
N CYS A 298 9.78 26.20 11.76
CA CYS A 298 10.63 27.09 12.53
C CYS A 298 9.82 28.28 13.06
N ASN A 299 9.79 28.45 14.38
CA ASN A 299 9.09 29.56 15.02
C ASN A 299 10.07 30.73 15.26
N ASN A 300 10.16 31.63 14.29
CA ASN A 300 11.13 32.74 14.29
C ASN A 300 10.50 34.14 14.28
N GLY A 301 9.17 34.24 14.35
CA GLY A 301 8.47 35.53 14.48
C GLY A 301 8.60 36.49 13.28
N TYR A 302 9.24 36.08 12.19
CA TYR A 302 9.33 36.87 10.97
C TYR A 302 8.01 36.81 10.20
N ARG A 303 7.66 37.93 9.54
CA ARG A 303 6.49 37.97 8.68
C ARG A 303 6.78 37.14 7.43
N ALA A 304 6.05 36.05 7.25
CA ALA A 304 6.09 35.25 6.03
C ALA A 304 5.62 36.08 4.83
N GLU A 305 6.47 36.19 3.81
CA GLU A 305 6.15 36.91 2.56
C GLU A 305 5.92 35.94 1.40
N GLU A 306 6.71 34.86 1.30
CA GLU A 306 6.69 33.94 0.17
C GLU A 306 6.95 32.49 0.60
N VAL A 307 6.46 31.53 -0.18
CA VAL A 307 6.63 30.09 0.07
C VAL A 307 7.33 29.45 -1.12
N PHE A 308 8.40 28.70 -0.85
CA PHE A 308 9.27 28.07 -1.82
C PHE A 308 9.19 26.54 -1.76
N THR A 309 9.39 25.91 -2.93
CA THR A 309 9.40 24.45 -3.04
C THR A 309 10.73 23.82 -2.58
N ASN A 310 11.82 24.59 -2.59
CA ASN A 310 13.15 24.16 -2.17
C ASN A 310 14.08 25.35 -1.84
N ALA A 311 15.15 25.10 -1.08
CA ALA A 311 16.07 26.14 -0.59
C ALA A 311 16.81 26.85 -1.72
N LYS A 312 17.08 26.12 -2.82
CA LYS A 312 17.75 26.66 -4.00
C LYS A 312 16.90 27.74 -4.68
N GLN A 313 15.59 27.57 -4.72
CA GLN A 313 14.65 28.56 -5.25
C GLN A 313 14.61 29.82 -4.38
N ALA A 314 14.58 29.66 -3.05
CA ALA A 314 14.62 30.77 -2.11
C ALA A 314 15.94 31.57 -2.23
N ALA A 315 17.07 30.88 -2.30
CA ALA A 315 18.38 31.51 -2.49
C ALA A 315 18.49 32.23 -3.84
N ALA A 316 17.92 31.68 -4.91
CA ALA A 316 17.89 32.34 -6.21
C ALA A 316 17.10 33.66 -6.20
N GLN A 317 16.12 33.80 -5.30
CA GLN A 317 15.38 35.04 -5.08
C GLN A 317 16.01 35.96 -4.02
N GLY A 318 17.19 35.62 -3.52
CA GLY A 318 17.96 36.48 -2.59
C GLY A 318 17.62 36.29 -1.11
N TYR A 319 16.99 35.17 -0.73
CA TYR A 319 16.80 34.81 0.67
C TYR A 319 18.02 34.06 1.22
N PHE A 320 18.47 34.42 2.43
CA PHE A 320 19.55 33.75 3.14
C PHE A 320 19.03 32.65 4.05
N GLU A 321 19.84 31.62 4.32
CA GLU A 321 19.43 30.55 5.23
C GLU A 321 19.35 31.06 6.67
N TYR A 322 18.21 30.83 7.32
CA TYR A 322 18.07 31.06 8.76
C TYR A 322 18.31 29.78 9.53
N ASN A 323 19.23 29.83 10.50
CA ASN A 323 19.56 28.68 11.32
C ASN A 323 18.52 28.48 12.44
N CYS A 324 17.61 27.53 12.23
CA CYS A 324 16.55 27.19 13.17
C CYS A 324 17.01 26.37 14.39
N SER A 325 18.30 26.04 14.50
CA SER A 325 18.87 25.33 15.65
C SER A 325 19.24 26.24 16.83
N ILE A 326 18.99 27.54 16.71
CA ILE A 326 19.26 28.53 17.76
C ILE A 326 17.92 29.04 18.29
N ASN A 327 17.25 28.19 19.07
CA ASN A 327 16.21 28.54 20.05
C ASN A 327 16.06 27.37 21.04
#